data_AF-A0A3Q9QYM6-F1
#
_entry.id   AF-A0A3Q9QYM6-F1
#
_cell.length_a   1.000
_cell.length_b   1.000
_cell.length_c   1.000
_cell.angle_alpha   90.00
_cell.angle_beta   90.00
_cell.angle_gamma   90.00
#
_symmetry.space_group_name_H-M   'P 1'
#
loop_
_entity.id
_entity.type
_entity.pdbx_description
1 polymer ?
#
loop_
_entity_poly.entity_id
_entity_poly.type
_entity_poly.pdbx_seq_one_letter_code
_entity_poly.pdbx_strand_id
1 'polypeptide(L)'
;MKGGLGLVISVVIAIYLAIDAPKHNKRSWLWAILGLFFGPIALGIYLIQTGRKVLGWIILVVVGLLYIFLIFLFIAAIFLLQGM
;
A
#
# COMPACT_ATOMS: atom_id res chain seq x y z
N MET A 1 18.42 11.07 1.57
CA MET A 1 18.16 10.03 2.58
C MET A 1 17.94 8.70 1.84
N LYS A 2 18.77 7.69 2.13
CA LYS A 2 18.83 6.43 1.36
C LYS A 2 17.61 5.55 1.64
N GLY A 3 16.67 5.42 0.70
CA GLY A 3 15.76 4.28 0.42
C GLY A 3 14.97 3.53 1.52
N GLY A 4 15.19 3.74 2.81
CA GLY A 4 14.69 2.86 3.87
C GLY A 4 13.25 3.13 4.31
N LEU A 5 12.71 4.32 4.07
CA LEU A 5 11.38 4.70 4.54
C LEU A 5 10.27 3.79 3.97
N GLY A 6 10.34 3.44 2.69
CA GLY A 6 9.35 2.54 2.08
C GLY A 6 9.38 1.14 2.68
N LEU A 7 10.59 0.62 2.95
CA LEU A 7 10.79 -0.68 3.60
C LEU A 7 10.30 -0.68 5.05
N VAL A 8 10.56 0.41 5.79
CA VAL A 8 10.04 0.55 7.16
C VAL A 8 8.51 0.57 7.17
N ILE A 9 7.89 1.31 6.25
CA ILE A 9 6.42 1.37 6.14
C ILE A 9 5.84 -0.01 5.81
N SER A 10 6.40 -0.74 4.84
CA SER A 10 5.89 -2.07 4.49
C SER A 10 6.08 -3.08 5.62
N VAL A 11 7.19 -3.02 6.36
CA VAL A 11 7.44 -3.85 7.55
C VAL A 11 6.43 -3.54 8.66
N VAL A 12 6.18 -2.25 8.95
CA VAL A 12 5.18 -1.85 9.96
C VAL A 12 3.79 -2.35 9.57
N ILE A 13 3.41 -2.24 8.30
CA ILE A 13 2.13 -2.76 7.80
C ILE A 13 2.08 -4.30 7.93
N ALA A 14 3.14 -5.01 7.55
CA ALA A 14 3.21 -6.46 7.68
C ALA A 14 3.04 -6.91 9.13
N ILE A 15 3.69 -6.24 10.09
CA ILE A 15 3.56 -6.52 11.53
C ILE A 15 2.13 -6.25 12.00
N TYR A 16 1.55 -5.10 11.64
CA TYR A 16 0.17 -4.77 11.98
C TYR A 16 -0.80 -5.85 11.48
N LEU A 17 -0.68 -6.24 10.21
CA LEU A 17 -1.52 -7.26 9.61
C LEU A 17 -1.32 -8.65 10.23
N ALA A 18 -0.09 -9.01 10.58
CA ALA A 18 0.20 -10.27 11.26
C ALA A 18 -0.48 -10.36 12.64
N ILE A 19 -0.51 -9.26 13.39
CA ILE A 19 -1.09 -9.20 14.74
C ILE A 19 -2.62 -9.12 14.69
N ASP A 20 -3.17 -8.36 13.75
CA ASP A 20 -4.62 -8.12 13.68
C ASP A 20 -5.37 -9.27 12.97
N ALA A 21 -4.76 -9.94 11.99
CA ALA A 21 -5.40 -11.00 11.20
C ALA A 21 -6.03 -12.15 12.01
N PRO A 22 -5.40 -12.71 13.06
CA PRO A 22 -6.00 -13.75 13.90
C PRO A 22 -7.31 -13.31 14.56
N LYS A 23 -7.43 -12.03 14.93
CA LYS A 23 -8.64 -11.47 15.57
C LYS A 23 -9.87 -11.48 14.65
N HIS A 24 -9.64 -11.60 13.35
CA HIS A 24 -10.67 -11.60 12.32
C HIS A 24 -10.79 -12.96 11.59
N ASN A 25 -10.35 -14.06 12.21
CA ASN A 25 -10.34 -15.40 11.62
C ASN A 25 -9.60 -15.49 10.28
N LYS A 26 -8.55 -14.68 10.10
CA LYS A 26 -7.69 -14.70 8.90
C LYS A 26 -6.31 -15.27 9.26
N ARG A 27 -5.65 -15.90 8.28
CA ARG A 27 -4.30 -16.46 8.45
C ARG A 27 -3.27 -15.33 8.55
N SER A 28 -2.64 -15.20 9.72
CA SER A 28 -1.64 -14.17 10.04
C SER A 28 -0.48 -14.10 9.04
N TRP A 29 0.16 -15.23 8.78
CA TRP A 29 1.34 -15.31 7.90
C TRP A 29 1.04 -14.82 6.48
N LEU A 30 -0.17 -15.09 5.98
CA LEU A 30 -0.57 -14.76 4.61
C LEU A 30 -0.73 -13.23 4.48
N TRP A 31 -1.38 -12.60 5.46
CA TRP A 31 -1.53 -11.14 5.49
C TRP A 31 -0.22 -10.40 5.79
N ALA A 32 0.70 -11.00 6.55
CA ALA A 32 2.03 -10.45 6.76
C ALA A 32 2.82 -10.37 5.45
N ILE A 33 2.83 -11.44 4.66
CA ILE A 33 3.48 -11.46 3.34
C ILE A 33 2.82 -10.45 2.41
N LEU A 34 1.48 -10.42 2.35
CA LEU A 34 0.77 -9.43 1.52
C LEU A 34 1.11 -7.99 1.93
N GLY A 35 1.19 -7.71 3.23
CA GLY A 35 1.58 -6.40 3.76
C GLY A 35 3.00 -5.99 3.36
N LEU A 36 3.93 -6.94 3.33
CA LEU A 36 5.33 -6.66 2.99
C LEU A 36 5.48 -6.30 1.50
N PHE A 37 4.81 -7.03 0.61
CA PHE A 37 4.94 -6.84 -0.84
C PHE A 37 4.04 -5.75 -1.40
N PHE A 38 2.79 -5.67 -0.93
CA PHE A 38 1.78 -4.75 -1.47
C PHE A 38 1.53 -3.53 -0.58
N GLY A 39 2.15 -3.50 0.62
CA GLY A 39 2.19 -2.32 1.48
C GLY A 39 0.79 -1.76 1.77
N PRO A 40 0.57 -0.45 1.55
CA PRO A 40 -0.71 0.21 1.80
C PRO A 40 -1.91 -0.40 1.06
N ILE A 41 -1.70 -1.03 -0.10
CA ILE A 41 -2.78 -1.68 -0.87
C ILE A 41 -3.31 -2.89 -0.11
N ALA A 42 -2.42 -3.75 0.38
CA ALA A 42 -2.82 -4.90 1.20
C ALA A 42 -3.54 -4.44 2.48
N LEU A 43 -3.07 -3.36 3.10
CA LEU A 43 -3.74 -2.76 4.26
C LEU A 43 -5.17 -2.30 3.92
N GLY A 44 -5.36 -1.59 2.80
CA GLY A 44 -6.68 -1.13 2.36
C GLY A 44 -7.66 -2.29 2.14
N ILE A 45 -7.22 -3.33 1.41
CA ILE A 45 -8.04 -4.53 1.16
C ILE A 45 -8.36 -5.26 2.47
N TYR A 46 -7.39 -5.39 3.37
CA TYR A 46 -7.57 -6.01 4.67
C TYR A 46 -8.65 -5.29 5.50
N LEU A 47 -8.60 -3.96 5.55
CA LEU A 47 -9.58 -3.15 6.28
C LEU A 47 -10.99 -3.34 5.70
N ILE A 48 -11.14 -3.43 4.37
CA ILE A 48 -12.43 -3.73 3.73
C ILE A 48 -12.95 -5.11 4.17
N GLN A 49 -12.09 -6.13 4.16
CA GLN A 49 -12.47 -7.49 4.54
C GLN A 49 -12.75 -7.65 6.04
N THR A 50 -12.19 -6.79 6.90
CA THR A 50 -12.37 -6.83 8.36
C THR A 50 -13.49 -5.90 8.85
N GLY A 51 -14.32 -5.38 7.95
CA GLY A 51 -15.50 -4.56 8.28
C GLY A 51 -15.23 -3.06 8.36
N ARG A 52 -13.96 -2.62 8.31
CA ARG A 52 -13.53 -1.22 8.28
C ARG A 52 -13.54 -0.67 6.84
N LYS A 53 -14.68 -0.82 6.15
CA LYS A 53 -14.81 -0.54 4.70
C LYS A 53 -14.44 0.89 4.31
N VAL A 54 -14.91 1.89 5.05
CA VAL A 54 -14.66 3.30 4.73
C VAL A 54 -13.16 3.61 4.77
N LEU A 55 -12.47 3.22 5.85
CA LEU A 55 -11.02 3.39 5.98
C LEU A 55 -10.25 2.68 4.87
N GLY A 56 -10.63 1.44 4.57
CA GLY A 56 -9.97 0.68 3.50
C GLY A 56 -10.12 1.32 2.13
N TRP A 57 -11.31 1.83 1.79
CA TRP A 57 -11.53 2.58 0.55
C TRP A 57 -10.76 3.90 0.51
N ILE A 58 -10.71 4.64 1.61
CA ILE A 58 -9.90 5.88 1.68
C ILE A 58 -8.44 5.56 1.35
N ILE A 59 -7.85 4.53 1.96
CA ILE A 59 -6.47 4.14 1.68
C ILE A 59 -6.29 3.74 0.21
N LEU A 60 -7.19 2.90 -0.33
CA LEU A 60 -7.07 2.46 -1.72
C LEU A 60 -7.20 3.61 -2.72
N VAL A 61 -8.14 4.53 -2.50
CA VAL A 61 -8.33 5.70 -3.38
C VAL A 61 -7.12 6.62 -3.30
N VAL A 62 -6.62 6.94 -2.11
CA VAL A 62 -5.44 7.81 -1.94
C VAL A 62 -4.20 7.19 -2.61
N VAL A 63 -3.95 5.90 -2.37
CA VAL A 63 -2.82 5.20 -2.98
C VAL A 63 -2.97 5.12 -4.50
N GLY A 64 -4.18 4.83 -4.99
CA GLY A 64 -4.48 4.81 -6.43
C GLY A 64 -4.23 6.16 -7.11
N LEU A 65 -4.70 7.26 -6.50
CA LEU A 65 -4.47 8.61 -7.01
C LEU A 65 -2.99 8.99 -7.02
N LEU A 66 -2.24 8.60 -5.98
CA LEU A 66 -0.78 8.83 -5.95
C LEU A 66 -0.06 8.09 -7.08
N TYR A 67 -0.42 6.83 -7.36
CA TYR A 67 0.13 6.08 -8.49
C TYR A 67 -0.20 6.74 -9.82
N ILE A 68 -1.46 7.14 -10.04
CA ILE A 68 -1.87 7.84 -11.26
C ILE A 68 -1.07 9.14 -11.42
N PHE A 69 -0.95 9.93 -10.37
CA PHE A 69 -0.17 11.17 -10.38
C PHE A 69 1.30 10.93 -10.72
N LEU A 70 1.94 9.92 -10.11
CA LEU A 70 3.33 9.56 -10.41
C LEU A 70 3.52 9.11 -11.85
N ILE A 71 2.56 8.38 -12.43
CA ILE A 71 2.59 7.99 -13.84
C ILE A 71 2.56 9.23 -14.74
N PHE A 72 1.66 10.18 -14.49
CA PHE A 72 1.63 11.43 -15.26
C PHE A 72 2.92 12.23 -15.13
N LEU A 73 3.48 12.31 -13.93
CA LEU A 73 4.74 13.00 -13.68
C LEU A 73 5.91 12.33 -14.41
N PHE A 74 5.94 11.00 -14.41
CA PHE A 74 6.95 10.22 -15.13
C PHE A 74 6.85 10.41 -16.65
N ILE A 75 5.64 10.38 -17.20
CA ILE A 75 5.39 10.66 -18.62
C ILE A 75 5.85 12.08 -18.97
N ALA A 76 5.42 13.09 -18.20
CA ALA A 76 5.81 14.48 -18.42
C ALA A 76 7.33 14.68 -18.35
N ALA A 77 8.01 14.00 -17.42
CA ALA A 77 9.46 14.02 -17.32
C ALA A 77 10.15 13.44 -18.57
N ILE A 78 9.63 12.33 -19.12
CA ILE A 78 10.16 11.75 -20.38
C ILE A 78 9.99 12.73 -21.54
N PHE A 79 8.82 13.36 -21.69
CA PHE A 79 8.59 14.36 -22.74
C PHE A 79 9.59 15.51 -22.66
N LEU A 80 9.75 16.11 -21.47
CA LEU A 80 10.70 17.21 -21.24
C LEU A 80 12.15 16.81 -21.52
N LEU A 81 12.56 15.58 -21.16
CA LEU A 81 13.92 15.08 -21.39
C LEU A 81 14.20 14.75 -22.85
N GLN A 82 13.19 14.35 -23.62
CA GLN A 82 13.32 14.07 -25.05
C GLN A 82 13.28 15.33 -25.92
N GLY A 83 13.12 16.52 -25.32
CA GLY A 83 13.11 17.79 -26.04
C GLY A 83 11.91 17.97 -26.98
N MET A 84 10.84 17.21 -26.75
CA MET A 84 9.54 17.37 -27.40
C MET A 84 8.66 18.36 -26.62
#